data_AF-A0A7C6K9Z1-F1
#
_entry.id   AF-A0A7C6K9Z1-F1
#
_cell.length_a   1.000
_cell.length_b   1.000
_cell.length_c   1.000
_cell.angle_alpha   90.00
_cell.angle_beta   90.00
_cell.angle_gamma   90.00
#
_symmetry.space_group_name_H-M   'P 1'
#
loop_
_entity.id
_entity.type
_entity.pdbx_description
1 polymer ?
#
loop_
_entity_poly.entity_id
_entity_poly.type
_entity_poly.pdbx_seq_one_letter_code
_entity_poly.pdbx_strand_id
1 'polypeptide(L)' 'MRKKQSQLNVRINKDLHRKLNIYCAEKGVSKKQVIEGFLRGLLTETEKGKSPQK' A
#
# COMPACT_ATOMS: atom_id res chain seq x y z
N MET A 1 17.70 -14.71 -12.07
CA MET A 1 17.76 -13.24 -12.32
C MET A 1 16.90 -12.53 -11.29
N ARG A 2 17.46 -11.64 -10.45
CA ARG A 2 16.65 -10.79 -9.54
C ARG A 2 15.83 -9.82 -10.40
N LYS A 3 14.50 -9.98 -10.45
CA LYS A 3 13.63 -9.01 -11.14
C LYS A 3 13.82 -7.64 -10.48
N LYS A 4 14.26 -6.63 -11.24
CA LYS A 4 14.27 -5.23 -10.78
C LYS A 4 12.85 -4.91 -10.30
N GLN A 5 12.70 -4.54 -9.03
CA GLN A 5 11.43 -4.04 -8.54
C GLN A 5 11.16 -2.73 -9.29
N SER A 6 10.11 -2.72 -10.10
CA SER A 6 9.65 -1.50 -10.78
C SER A 6 9.33 -0.46 -9.72
N GLN A 7 9.99 0.70 -9.79
CA GLN A 7 9.68 1.82 -8.91
C GLN A 7 8.44 2.54 -9.43
N LEU A 8 7.46 2.76 -8.55
CA LEU A 8 6.24 3.51 -8.86
C LEU A 8 6.29 4.84 -8.13
N ASN A 9 6.16 5.94 -8.87
CA ASN A 9 6.02 7.27 -8.28
C ASN A 9 4.54 7.54 -7.98
N VAL A 10 4.22 7.77 -6.71
CA VAL A 10 2.85 7.99 -6.23
C VAL A 10 2.75 9.40 -5.64
N ARG A 11 1.71 10.14 -6.03
CA ARG A 11 1.38 11.42 -5.40
C ARG A 11 0.52 11.17 -4.16
N ILE A 12 0.98 11.66 -3.02
CA ILE A 12 0.27 11.57 -1.75
C ILE A 12 0.03 13.00 -1.26
N ASN A 13 -1.20 13.28 -0.82
CA ASN A 13 -1.54 14.56 -0.21
C ASN A 13 -0.58 14.87 0.96
N LYS A 14 -0.17 16.14 1.11
CA LYS A 14 0.79 16.60 2.13
C LYS A 14 0.38 16.20 3.56
N ASP A 15 -0.88 16.36 3.94
CA ASP A 15 -1.37 16.02 5.28
C ASP A 15 -1.33 14.51 5.54
N LEU A 16 -1.74 13.73 4.54
CA LEU A 16 -1.68 12.27 4.60
C LEU A 16 -0.22 11.79 4.65
N HIS A 17 0.68 12.43 3.90
CA HIS A 17 2.10 12.12 3.92
C HIS A 17 2.72 12.41 5.30
N ARG A 18 2.33 13.51 5.97
CA ARG A 18 2.76 13.80 7.33
C ARG A 18 2.30 12.73 8.32
N LYS A 19 1.02 12.34 8.28
CA LYS A 19 0.47 11.27 9.13
C LYS A 19 1.18 9.94 8.88
N LEU A 20 1.41 9.59 7.61
CA LEU A 20 2.13 8.38 7.24
C LEU A 20 3.56 8.37 7.80
N ASN A 21 4.27 9.50 7.77
CA ASN A 21 5.61 9.62 8.34
C ASN A 21 5.62 9.36 9.85
N ILE A 22 4.68 9.96 10.59
CA ILE A 22 4.55 9.77 12.05
C ILE A 22 4.29 8.30 12.35
N TYR A 23 3.29 7.71 11.69
CA TYR A 23 2.94 6.29 11.88
C TYR A 23 4.13 5.36 11.60
N CYS A 24 4.87 5.60 10.51
CA CYS A 24 6.05 4.81 10.16
C CYS A 24 7.13 4.89 11.25
N ALA A 25 7.35 6.08 11.82
CA ALA A 25 8.30 6.29 12.91
C ALA A 25 7.86 5.58 14.20
N GLU A 26 6.57 5.70 14.58
CA GLU A 26 6.04 5.07 15.79
C GLU A 26 6.04 3.55 15.74
N LYS A 27 5.81 2.97 14.55
CA LYS A 27 5.69 1.51 14.37
C LYS A 27 6.98 0.84 13.89
N GLY A 28 8.02 1.61 13.57
CA GLY A 28 9.27 1.07 13.03
C GLY A 28 9.09 0.38 11.66
N VAL A 29 8.12 0.85 10.86
CA VAL A 29 7.81 0.29 9.54
C VAL A 29 8.14 1.27 8.44
N SER A 30 8.48 0.77 7.25
CA SER A 30 8.71 1.61 6.09
C SER A 30 7.40 2.05 5.43
N LYS A 31 7.40 3.23 4.80
CA LYS A 31 6.26 3.71 3.98
C LYS A 31 5.83 2.66 2.94
N LYS A 32 6.81 1.96 2.35
CA LYS A 32 6.58 0.92 1.35
C LYS A 32 5.74 -0.22 1.94
N GLN A 33 6.10 -0.73 3.12
CA GLN A 33 5.36 -1.81 3.77
C GLN A 33 3.92 -1.41 4.08
N VAL A 34 3.71 -0.17 4.53
CA VAL A 34 2.36 0.35 4.81
C VAL A 34 1.52 0.41 3.54
N ILE A 35 2.08 0.99 2.46
CA ILE A 35 1.37 1.12 1.18
C ILE A 35 1.11 -0.26 0.55
N GLU A 36 2.09 -1.17 0.55
CA GLU A 36 1.91 -2.53 0.03
C GLU A 36 0.86 -3.32 0.82
N GLY A 37 0.85 -3.20 2.16
CA GLY A 37 -0.16 -3.82 3.01
C GLY A 37 -1.56 -3.31 2.71
N PHE A 38 -1.70 -1.98 2.58
CA PHE A 38 -2.97 -1.34 2.21
C PHE A 38 -3.47 -1.78 0.83
N LEU A 39 -2.60 -1.77 -0.19
CA LEU A 39 -2.94 -2.20 -1.54
C LEU A 39 -3.36 -3.68 -1.58
N ARG A 40 -2.66 -4.56 -0.85
CA ARG A 40 -3.04 -5.97 -0.74
C ARG A 40 -4.42 -6.15 -0.10
N GLY A 41 -4.72 -5.38 0.94
CA GLY A 41 -6.05 -5.36 1.58
C GLY A 41 -7.13 -4.98 0.57
N LEU A 42 -6.95 -3.85 -0.13
CA LEU A 42 -7.90 -3.39 -1.15
C LEU A 42 -8.11 -4.42 -2.26
N LEU A 43 -7.02 -5.00 -2.78
CA LEU A 43 -7.11 -6.03 -3.83
C LEU A 43 -7.89 -7.25 -3.34
N THR A 44 -7.61 -7.70 -2.11
CA THR A 44 -8.31 -8.84 -1.50
C THR A 44 -9.80 -8.55 -1.30
N GLU A 45 -10.16 -7.33 -0.87
CA GLU A 45 -11.56 -6.91 -0.75
C GLU A 45 -12.26 -6.86 -2.11
N THR A 46 -11.60 -6.34 -3.15
CA THR A 46 -12.16 -6.35 -4.51
C THR A 46 -12.29 -7.75 -5.11
N GLU A 47 -11.42 -8.70 -4.76
CA GLU A 47 -11.56 -10.10 -5.19
C GLU A 47 -12.71 -10.81 -4.47
N LYS A 48 -12.90 -10.55 -3.17
CA LYS A 48 -14.05 -11.09 -2.40
C LYS A 48 -15.40 -10.54 -2.87
N GLY A 49 -15.43 -9.31 -3.38
CA GLY A 49 -16.64 -8.72 -3.99
C GLY A 49 -16.98 -9.26 -5.39
N LYS A 50 -16.04 -9.93 -6.05
CA LYS A 50 -16.25 -10.62 -7.33
C LYS A 50 -16.54 -12.10 -7.08
N SER A 51 -17.64 -12.39 -6.40
CA SER A 51 -18.27 -13.71 -6.57
C SER A 51 -18.55 -13.90 -8.06
N PRO A 52 -18.17 -15.03 -8.68
CA PRO A 52 -18.56 -15.30 -10.05
C PRO A 52 -20.09 -15.37 -10.07
N GLN A 53 -20.73 -14.48 -10.81
CA GLN A 53 -22.09 -14.72 -11.28
C GLN A 53 -22.02 -16.00 -12.12
N LYS A 54 -22.34 -17.13 -11.47
CA LYS A 54 -22.71 -18.37 -12.14
C LYS A 54 -24.16 -18.26 -12.59
#